data_AF-A0A8X7S0D0-F1
#
_entry.id   AF-A0A8X7S0D0-F1
#
_cell.length_a   1.000
_cell.length_b   1.000
_cell.length_c   1.000
_cell.angle_alpha   90.00
_cell.angle_beta   90.00
_cell.angle_gamma   90.00
#
_symmetry.space_group_name_H-M   'P 1'
#
loop_
_entity.id
_entity.type
_entity.pdbx_description
1 polymer ?
#
loop_
_entity_poly.entity_id
_entity_poly.type
_entity_poly.pdbx_seq_one_letter_code
_entity_poly.pdbx_strand_id
1 'polypeptide(L)'
;MASALRFFTCLVLTVCIVASVDAAISCRTVERSLAPCACYLLKGGAVSPRCCAGVSKLNSMATTTPDRQQACKCVKSAAQGLNPSLVSSLPGKCGVSIPYFSMNTNCDT
;
A
#
# COMPACT_ATOMS: atom_id res chain seq x y z
N MET A 1 41.88 -32.66 16.80
CA MET A 1 41.65 -31.23 16.45
C MET A 1 40.58 -31.17 15.35
N ALA A 2 39.30 -31.40 15.69
CA ALA A 2 38.23 -31.51 14.69
C ALA A 2 36.96 -30.73 15.06
N SER A 3 36.95 -30.05 16.20
CA SER A 3 35.74 -29.39 16.73
C SER A 3 35.69 -27.88 16.44
N ALA A 4 36.79 -27.27 16.01
CA ALA A 4 36.85 -25.83 15.72
C ALA A 4 36.26 -25.48 14.34
N LEU A 5 36.22 -26.43 13.40
CA LEU A 5 35.77 -26.18 12.03
C LEU A 5 34.23 -26.09 11.92
N ARG A 6 33.49 -26.66 12.87
CA ARG A 6 32.02 -26.66 12.86
C ARG A 6 31.38 -25.38 13.40
N PHE A 7 32.11 -24.63 14.23
CA PHE A 7 31.63 -23.34 14.72
C PHE A 7 31.73 -22.24 13.66
N PHE A 8 32.78 -22.29 12.82
CA PHE A 8 32.98 -21.30 11.76
C PHE A 8 31.90 -21.38 10.66
N THR A 9 31.36 -22.57 10.39
CA THR A 9 30.31 -22.75 9.38
C THR A 9 28.94 -22.22 9.79
N CYS A 10 28.63 -22.15 11.09
CA CYS A 10 27.37 -21.58 11.57
C CYS A 10 27.35 -20.04 11.56
N LEU A 11 28.51 -19.39 11.67
CA LEU A 11 28.59 -17.93 11.78
C LEU A 11 28.44 -17.21 10.43
N VAL A 12 28.66 -17.91 9.30
CA VAL A 12 28.58 -17.31 7.95
C VAL A 12 27.16 -17.39 7.36
N LEU A 13 26.27 -18.18 7.97
CA LEU A 13 24.87 -18.32 7.56
C LEU A 13 23.92 -17.33 8.26
N THR A 14 24.43 -16.47 9.14
CA THR A 14 23.76 -15.19 9.44
C THR A 14 24.00 -14.23 8.29
N VAL A 15 23.63 -14.65 7.07
CA VAL A 15 23.35 -13.75 5.97
C VAL A 15 22.38 -12.74 6.53
N CYS A 16 22.86 -11.51 6.60
CA CYS A 16 22.08 -10.33 6.86
C CYS A 16 20.83 -10.39 5.99
N ILE A 17 19.73 -10.87 6.57
CA ILE A 17 18.41 -10.45 6.15
C ILE A 17 18.37 -9.00 6.59
N VAL A 18 18.95 -8.13 5.75
CA VAL A 18 18.43 -6.79 5.62
C VAL A 18 17.02 -7.04 5.12
N ALA A 19 16.10 -7.27 6.07
CA ALA A 19 14.77 -6.76 5.92
C ALA A 19 15.03 -5.28 5.67
N SER A 20 15.02 -4.93 4.40
CA SER A 20 14.91 -3.56 3.96
C SER A 20 13.72 -3.03 4.75
N VAL A 21 14.00 -2.34 5.85
CA VAL A 21 13.11 -1.37 6.44
C VAL A 21 13.13 -0.13 5.54
N ASP A 22 13.08 -0.33 4.22
CA ASP A 22 12.30 0.54 3.38
C ASP A 22 10.96 0.61 4.09
N ALA A 23 10.49 1.81 4.38
CA ALA A 23 9.16 2.03 4.90
C ALA A 23 8.13 1.69 3.79
N ALA A 24 8.17 0.45 3.28
CA ALA A 24 7.28 -0.09 2.30
C ALA A 24 5.88 0.13 2.83
N ILE A 25 5.05 0.81 2.03
CA ILE A 25 3.68 1.12 2.39
C ILE A 25 2.97 -0.17 2.81
N SER A 26 2.70 -0.33 4.10
CA SER A 26 1.99 -1.51 4.60
C SER A 26 0.50 -1.42 4.22
N CYS A 27 -0.13 -2.56 3.91
CA CYS A 27 -1.57 -2.56 3.58
C CYS A 27 -2.42 -2.05 4.74
N ARG A 28 -2.01 -2.31 5.99
CA ARG A 28 -2.65 -1.74 7.18
C ARG A 28 -2.62 -0.20 7.15
N THR A 29 -1.54 0.42 6.67
CA THR A 29 -1.46 1.88 6.54
C THR A 29 -2.43 2.39 5.47
N VAL A 30 -2.57 1.66 4.35
CA VAL A 30 -3.55 1.96 3.30
C VAL A 30 -4.97 1.91 3.85
N GLU A 31 -5.34 0.80 4.51
CA GLU A 31 -6.66 0.61 5.12
C GLU A 31 -6.97 1.69 6.13
N ARG A 32 -6.03 2.04 7.03
CA ARG A 32 -6.22 3.11 8.01
C ARG A 32 -6.41 4.48 7.37
N SER A 33 -5.75 4.72 6.24
CA SER A 33 -5.88 5.99 5.50
C SER A 33 -7.21 6.06 4.74
N LEU A 34 -7.76 4.91 4.32
CA LEU A 34 -9.04 4.79 3.62
C LEU A 34 -10.24 4.54 4.54
N ALA A 35 -10.04 4.19 5.81
CA ALA A 35 -11.09 4.04 6.81
C ALA A 35 -12.10 5.21 6.83
N PRO A 36 -11.70 6.51 6.81
CA PRO A 36 -12.65 7.62 6.71
C PRO A 36 -13.45 7.69 5.40
N CYS A 37 -13.07 6.91 4.38
CA CYS A 37 -13.74 6.81 3.09
C CYS A 37 -14.83 5.73 3.06
N ALA A 38 -14.95 4.89 4.10
CA ALA A 38 -15.82 3.72 4.10
C ALA A 38 -17.28 4.03 3.70
N CYS A 39 -17.88 5.10 4.23
CA CYS A 39 -19.24 5.50 3.86
C CYS A 39 -19.39 5.74 2.36
N TYR A 40 -18.43 6.47 1.76
CA TYR A 40 -18.42 6.73 0.33
C TYR A 40 -18.15 5.46 -0.48
N LEU A 41 -17.19 4.65 -0.07
CA LEU A 41 -16.82 3.43 -0.79
C LEU A 41 -17.93 2.36 -0.78
N LEU A 42 -18.80 2.37 0.23
CA LEU A 42 -19.93 1.44 0.36
C LEU A 42 -21.21 1.95 -0.31
N LYS A 43 -21.49 3.27 -0.23
CA LYS A 43 -22.81 3.84 -0.61
C LYS A 43 -22.73 4.95 -1.65
N GLY A 44 -21.54 5.40 -2.02
CA GLY A 44 -21.32 6.58 -2.84
C GLY A 44 -21.62 7.89 -2.09
N GLY A 45 -21.90 8.95 -2.83
CA GLY A 45 -22.26 10.27 -2.29
C GLY A 45 -21.08 11.22 -2.09
N ALA A 46 -21.15 12.01 -1.02
CA ALA A 46 -20.13 13.01 -0.69
C ALA A 46 -18.90 12.36 -0.03
N VAL A 47 -17.72 12.88 -0.35
CA VAL A 47 -16.46 12.45 0.25
C VAL A 47 -16.08 13.42 1.37
N SER A 48 -15.78 12.90 2.55
CA SER A 48 -15.41 13.73 3.69
C SER A 48 -14.00 14.33 3.50
N PRO A 49 -13.71 15.53 4.05
CA PRO A 49 -12.37 16.10 4.02
C PRO A 49 -11.31 15.18 4.64
N ARG A 50 -11.68 14.41 5.68
CA ARG A 50 -10.80 13.42 6.31
C ARG A 50 -10.46 12.26 5.37
N CYS A 51 -11.41 11.82 4.55
CA CYS A 51 -11.12 10.83 3.53
C CYS A 51 -10.11 11.37 2.51
N CYS A 52 -10.30 12.58 2.01
CA CYS A 52 -9.37 13.17 1.05
C CYS A 52 -7.98 13.44 1.63
N ALA A 53 -7.88 13.78 2.92
CA ALA A 53 -6.60 13.86 3.62
C ALA A 53 -5.90 12.49 3.66
N GLY A 54 -6.63 11.41 3.89
CA GLY A 54 -6.11 10.05 3.84
C GLY A 54 -5.60 9.65 2.44
N VAL A 55 -6.39 9.93 1.40
CA VAL A 55 -6.00 9.68 0.00
C VAL A 55 -4.75 10.48 -0.39
N SER A 56 -4.68 11.76 0.00
CA SER A 56 -3.53 12.63 -0.26
C SER A 56 -2.28 12.17 0.49
N LYS A 57 -2.44 11.67 1.71
CA LYS A 57 -1.36 11.07 2.49
C LYS A 57 -0.80 9.84 1.78
N LEU A 58 -1.66 8.96 1.27
CA LEU A 58 -1.21 7.79 0.51
C LEU A 58 -0.43 8.19 -0.74
N ASN A 59 -0.88 9.22 -1.46
CA ASN A 59 -0.13 9.75 -2.60
C ASN A 59 1.24 10.29 -2.21
N SER A 60 1.32 10.98 -1.06
CA SER A 60 2.58 11.54 -0.55
C SER A 60 3.54 10.48 -0.02
N MET A 61 3.03 9.31 0.37
CA MET A 61 3.84 8.16 0.74
C MET A 61 4.33 7.37 -0.48
N ALA A 62 3.53 7.30 -1.54
CA ALA A 62 3.81 6.50 -2.73
C ALA A 62 4.64 7.26 -3.79
N THR A 63 5.79 7.80 -3.38
CA THR A 63 6.65 8.61 -4.26
C THR A 63 7.49 7.77 -5.22
N THR A 64 7.84 6.54 -4.82
CA THR A 64 8.63 5.62 -5.65
C THR A 64 7.73 4.64 -6.41
N THR A 65 8.23 4.06 -7.49
CA THR A 65 7.52 2.98 -8.21
C THR A 65 7.19 1.79 -7.31
N PRO A 66 8.13 1.21 -6.53
CA PRO A 66 7.78 0.08 -5.66
C PRO A 66 6.73 0.44 -4.61
N ASP A 67 6.75 1.66 -4.06
CA ASP A 67 5.70 2.10 -3.13
C ASP A 67 4.33 2.22 -3.81
N ARG A 68 4.27 2.75 -5.04
CA ARG A 68 3.04 2.80 -5.83
C ARG A 68 2.50 1.41 -6.14
N GLN A 69 3.36 0.48 -6.52
CA GLN A 69 2.98 -0.92 -6.79
C GLN A 69 2.45 -1.59 -5.52
N GLN A 70 3.12 -1.39 -4.38
CA GLN A 70 2.67 -1.92 -3.10
C GLN A 70 1.33 -1.29 -2.67
N ALA A 71 1.20 0.03 -2.74
CA ALA A 71 -0.05 0.73 -2.45
C ALA A 71 -1.19 0.25 -3.36
N CYS A 72 -0.94 0.06 -4.66
CA CYS A 72 -1.89 -0.49 -5.62
C CYS A 72 -2.40 -1.87 -5.19
N LYS A 73 -1.48 -2.80 -4.87
CA LYS A 73 -1.81 -4.15 -4.41
C LYS A 73 -2.65 -4.12 -3.14
N CYS A 74 -2.29 -3.26 -2.18
CA CYS A 74 -3.04 -3.09 -0.94
C CYS A 74 -4.43 -2.49 -1.16
N VAL A 75 -4.57 -1.45 -2.00
CA VAL A 75 -5.86 -0.86 -2.36
C VAL A 75 -6.75 -1.90 -3.03
N LYS A 76 -6.21 -2.69 -3.96
CA LYS A 76 -6.94 -3.76 -4.65
C LYS A 76 -7.47 -4.82 -3.69
N SER A 77 -6.64 -5.24 -2.72
CA SER A 77 -7.06 -6.17 -1.67
C SER A 77 -8.13 -5.57 -0.75
N ALA A 78 -7.95 -4.32 -0.30
CA ALA A 78 -8.90 -3.64 0.58
C ALA A 78 -10.25 -3.33 -0.10
N ALA A 79 -10.25 -3.23 -1.43
CA ALA A 79 -11.43 -2.94 -2.21
C ALA A 79 -12.16 -4.17 -2.76
N GLN A 80 -11.72 -5.38 -2.40
CA GLN A 80 -12.46 -6.59 -2.75
C GLN A 80 -13.89 -6.50 -2.21
N GLY A 81 -14.87 -6.69 -3.10
CA GLY A 81 -16.29 -6.57 -2.77
C GLY A 81 -16.84 -5.14 -2.76
N LEU A 82 -16.04 -4.13 -3.09
CA LEU A 82 -16.50 -2.75 -3.28
C LEU A 82 -16.82 -2.44 -4.75
N ASN A 83 -17.59 -1.39 -4.98
CA ASN A 83 -17.88 -0.94 -6.34
C ASN A 83 -16.61 -0.31 -6.97
N PRO A 84 -16.09 -0.87 -8.08
CA PRO A 84 -14.83 -0.40 -8.69
C PRO A 84 -14.90 1.04 -9.19
N SER A 85 -16.09 1.51 -9.59
CA SER A 85 -16.30 2.89 -10.04
C SER A 85 -16.19 3.88 -8.88
N LEU A 86 -16.62 3.50 -7.67
CA LEU A 86 -16.47 4.34 -6.47
C LEU A 86 -15.00 4.42 -6.06
N VAL A 87 -14.27 3.30 -6.09
CA VAL A 87 -12.85 3.31 -5.74
C VAL A 87 -12.03 4.14 -6.74
N SER A 88 -12.28 3.96 -8.05
CA SER A 88 -11.53 4.64 -9.10
C SER A 88 -11.85 6.14 -9.19
N SER A 89 -13.05 6.58 -8.79
CA SER A 89 -13.43 8.00 -8.79
C SER A 89 -13.05 8.75 -7.52
N LEU A 90 -12.63 8.04 -6.46
CA LEU A 90 -12.28 8.65 -5.18
C LEU A 90 -11.13 9.69 -5.29
N PRO A 91 -10.01 9.42 -5.97
CA PRO A 91 -8.93 10.41 -6.10
C PRO A 91 -9.41 11.69 -6.79
N GLY A 92 -10.15 11.54 -7.90
CA GLY A 92 -10.69 12.67 -8.66
C GLY A 92 -11.65 13.53 -7.83
N LYS A 93 -12.50 12.90 -7.01
CA LYS A 93 -13.36 13.62 -6.05
C LYS A 93 -12.59 14.38 -4.97
N CYS A 94 -11.40 13.93 -4.65
CA CYS A 94 -10.50 14.60 -3.72
C CYS A 94 -9.57 15.62 -4.40
N GLY A 95 -9.72 15.86 -5.71
CA GLY A 95 -8.87 16.80 -6.45
C GLY A 95 -7.43 16.31 -6.62
N VAL A 96 -7.18 15.01 -6.43
CA VAL A 96 -5.85 14.41 -6.56
C VAL A 96 -5.84 13.38 -7.68
N SER A 97 -4.81 13.40 -8.52
CA SER A 97 -4.63 12.40 -9.57
C SER A 97 -3.72 11.30 -9.07
N ILE A 98 -4.25 10.08 -8.95
CA ILE A 98 -3.51 8.92 -8.46
C ILE A 98 -3.73 7.73 -9.40
N PRO A 99 -2.74 7.35 -10.23
CA PRO A 99 -2.93 6.37 -11.29
C PRO A 99 -3.14 4.92 -10.79
N TYR A 100 -2.75 4.62 -9.54
CA TYR A 100 -2.83 3.28 -8.95
C TYR A 100 -4.12 2.96 -8.18
N PHE A 101 -5.11 3.87 -8.15
CA PHE A 101 -6.42 3.62 -7.53
C PHE A 101 -7.45 2.96 -8.46
N SER A 102 -7.10 2.84 -9.74
CA SER A 102 -7.94 2.20 -10.75
C SER A 102 -7.93 0.69 -10.57
N MET A 103 -9.12 0.08 -10.41
CA MET A 103 -9.25 -1.38 -10.20
C MET A 103 -8.77 -2.22 -11.39
N ASN A 104 -8.73 -1.63 -12.58
CA ASN A 104 -8.25 -2.27 -13.80
C ASN A 104 -6.75 -2.02 -14.06
N THR A 105 -6.08 -1.25 -13.20
CA THR A 105 -4.65 -0.98 -13.36
C THR A 105 -3.86 -2.23 -12.97
N ASN A 106 -2.87 -2.58 -13.81
CA ASN A 106 -1.88 -3.57 -13.46
C ASN A 106 -0.95 -2.97 -12.38
N CYS A 107 -0.90 -3.56 -11.20
CA CYS A 107 -0.10 -3.07 -10.07
C CYS A 107 1.39 -3.41 -10.18
N ASP A 108 1.84 -4.02 -11.29
CA ASP A 108 3.23 -4.43 -11.51
C ASP A 108 3.99 -3.51 -12.49
N THR A 109 3.35 -2.45 -12.99
CA THR A 109 3.91 -1.45 -13.91
C THR A 109 3.85 -0.07 -13.29
#